data_AF-A0A939ASJ4-F1
#
_entry.id   AF-A0A939ASJ4-F1
#
_cell.length_a   1.000
_cell.length_b   1.000
_cell.length_c   1.000
_cell.angle_alpha   90.00
_cell.angle_beta   90.00
_cell.angle_gamma   90.00
#
_symmetry.space_group_name_H-M   'P 1'
#
loop_
_entity.id
_entity.type
_entity.pdbx_description
1 polymer ?
#
loop_
_entity_poly.entity_id
_entity_poly.type
_entity_poly.pdbx_seq_one_letter_code
_entity_poly.pdbx_strand_id
1 'polypeptide(L)'
;MNILDENVLESQRQLLGRWRVPVRQIGHDVGRKGMADAEIIPFLLTLSRATFFTMDWDYYRQKLVHAEYCLVFLDVSRTEAAAFIRRLLHHSEFDTSLKRMGHVIRVSAMGLVTWQLRVEREARFDWVG
;
A
#
# COMPACT_ATOMS: atom_id res chain seq x y z
N MET A 1 8.81 -4.30 3.69
CA MET A 1 9.29 -2.95 3.27
C MET A 1 8.09 -2.12 2.81
N ASN A 2 7.97 -0.83 3.14
CA ASN A 2 6.90 0.03 2.62
C ASN A 2 7.39 0.81 1.40
N ILE A 3 6.65 0.75 0.30
CA ILE A 3 7.04 1.30 -1.00
C ILE A 3 5.94 2.21 -1.49
N LEU A 4 6.29 3.45 -1.82
CA LEU A 4 5.42 4.42 -2.45
C LEU A 4 5.57 4.31 -3.96
N ASP A 5 4.44 4.38 -4.65
CA ASP A 5 4.39 4.59 -6.09
C ASP A 5 4.97 5.98 -6.46
N GLU A 6 5.40 6.12 -7.71
CA GLU A 6 5.92 7.38 -8.24
C GLU A 6 4.85 8.49 -8.25
N ASN A 7 3.57 8.13 -8.23
CA ASN A 7 2.46 9.08 -8.18
C ASN A 7 2.23 9.71 -6.79
N VAL A 8 2.87 9.21 -5.72
CA VAL A 8 2.74 9.81 -4.39
C VAL A 8 3.56 11.10 -4.32
N LEU A 9 2.95 12.18 -3.83
CA LEU A 9 3.59 13.50 -3.79
C LEU A 9 4.82 13.48 -2.88
N GLU A 10 5.88 14.16 -3.31
CA GLU A 10 7.12 14.33 -2.55
C GLU A 10 6.86 14.93 -1.15
N SER A 11 5.93 15.89 -1.02
CA SER A 11 5.56 16.48 0.26
C SER A 11 4.99 15.44 1.24
N GLN A 12 4.29 14.42 0.75
CA GLN A 12 3.75 13.32 1.56
C GLN A 12 4.85 12.35 1.97
N ARG A 13 5.79 12.03 1.08
CA ARG A 13 6.99 11.24 1.41
C ARG A 13 7.82 11.93 2.50
N GLN A 14 8.06 13.22 2.37
CA GLN A 14 8.77 14.02 3.37
C GLN A 14 8.03 14.03 4.72
N LEU A 15 6.70 14.15 4.70
CA LEU A 15 5.88 14.11 5.91
C LEU A 15 5.97 12.76 6.62
N LEU A 16 5.93 11.65 5.88
CA LEU A 16 6.17 10.29 6.41
C LEU A 16 7.56 10.18 7.05
N GLY A 17 8.59 10.72 6.40
CA GLY A 17 9.95 10.78 6.94
C GLY A 17 10.03 11.55 8.27
N ARG A 18 9.37 12.72 8.37
CA ARG A 18 9.28 13.49 9.62
C ARG A 18 8.59 12.73 10.75
N TRP A 19 7.59 11.91 10.41
CA TRP A 19 6.93 11.01 11.37
C TRP A 19 7.68 9.70 11.64
N ARG A 20 8.89 9.54 11.07
CA ARG A 20 9.71 8.32 11.18
C ARG A 20 9.00 7.06 10.66
N VAL A 21 8.12 7.21 9.67
CA VAL A 21 7.54 6.07 8.96
C VAL A 21 8.51 5.67 7.84
N PRO A 22 9.17 4.50 7.92
CA PRO A 22 10.15 4.11 6.91
C PRO A 22 9.45 3.75 5.61
N VAL A 23 9.77 4.49 4.56
CA VAL A 23 9.27 4.30 3.19
C VAL A 23 10.39 4.45 2.17
N ARG A 24 10.22 3.81 1.02
CA ARG A 24 11.02 4.02 -0.19
C ARG A 24 10.09 4.38 -1.33
N GLN A 25 10.52 5.17 -2.30
CA GLN A 25 9.69 5.51 -3.45
C GLN A 25 10.26 4.97 -4.77
N ILE A 26 9.38 4.46 -5.62
CA ILE A 26 9.74 4.04 -6.98
C ILE A 26 10.26 5.25 -7.78
N GLY A 27 11.37 5.05 -8.49
CA GLY A 27 12.02 6.10 -9.29
C GLY A 27 12.88 7.08 -8.50
N HIS A 28 12.91 6.95 -7.16
CA HIS A 28 13.78 7.74 -6.28
C HIS A 28 14.73 6.86 -5.47
N ASP A 29 14.18 5.91 -4.70
CA ASP A 29 14.95 5.07 -3.76
C ASP A 29 15.10 3.63 -4.26
N VAL A 30 14.12 3.15 -5.06
CA VAL A 30 14.06 1.78 -5.59
C VAL A 30 13.45 1.76 -6.99
N GLY A 31 13.71 0.70 -7.75
CA GLY A 31 13.20 0.55 -9.11
C GLY A 31 13.66 1.68 -10.03
N ARG A 32 12.92 1.90 -11.12
CA ARG A 32 13.13 3.04 -12.04
C ARG A 32 11.84 3.85 -12.17
N LYS A 33 11.97 5.12 -12.53
CA LYS A 33 10.82 5.97 -12.86
C LYS A 33 10.13 5.48 -14.13
N GLY A 34 8.80 5.56 -14.20
CA GLY A 34 8.00 5.14 -15.35
C GLY A 34 7.95 3.63 -15.56
N MET A 35 8.09 2.83 -14.49
CA MET A 35 7.81 1.40 -14.55
C MET A 35 6.35 1.17 -14.92
N ALA A 36 6.12 0.34 -15.93
CA ALA A 36 4.75 -0.04 -16.30
C ALA A 36 4.15 -1.01 -15.28
N ASP A 37 2.83 -1.14 -15.25
CA ASP A 37 2.13 -2.04 -14.32
C ASP A 37 2.61 -3.51 -14.42
N ALA A 38 2.93 -3.94 -15.64
CA ALA A 38 3.49 -5.27 -15.90
C ALA A 38 4.86 -5.48 -15.26
N GLU A 39 5.59 -4.42 -14.91
CA GLU A 39 6.91 -4.45 -14.26
C GLU A 39 6.81 -4.32 -12.74
N ILE A 40 5.78 -3.63 -12.22
CA ILE A 40 5.60 -3.39 -10.78
C ILE A 40 5.43 -4.70 -10.02
N ILE A 41 4.52 -5.59 -10.44
CA ILE A 41 4.26 -6.83 -9.71
C ILE A 41 5.50 -7.75 -9.65
N PRO A 42 6.18 -8.07 -10.77
CA PRO A 42 7.44 -8.82 -10.72
C PRO A 42 8.50 -8.16 -9.84
N PHE A 43 8.62 -6.83 -9.88
CA PHE A 43 9.54 -6.10 -9.03
C PHE A 43 9.21 -6.26 -7.54
N LEU A 44 7.95 -6.15 -7.14
CA LEU A 44 7.52 -6.37 -5.75
C LEU A 44 7.85 -7.78 -5.27
N LEU A 45 7.77 -8.80 -6.13
CA LEU A 45 8.16 -10.17 -5.81
C LEU A 45 9.66 -10.36 -5.56
N THR A 46 10.51 -9.45 -6.07
CA THR A 46 11.96 -9.47 -5.74
C THR A 46 12.26 -8.93 -4.33
N LEU A 47 11.28 -8.29 -3.69
CA LEU A 47 11.43 -7.62 -2.40
C LEU A 47 10.78 -8.45 -1.30
N SER A 48 11.49 -8.64 -0.19
CA SER A 48 10.93 -9.39 0.94
C SER A 48 9.77 -8.63 1.59
N ARG A 49 8.56 -9.19 1.48
CA ARG A 49 7.33 -8.73 2.15
C ARG A 49 7.06 -7.25 1.91
N ALA A 50 6.98 -6.86 0.64
CA ALA A 50 6.72 -5.48 0.25
C ALA A 50 5.25 -5.10 0.47
N THR A 51 5.01 -3.91 1.01
CA THR A 51 3.70 -3.24 1.02
C THR A 51 3.80 -2.06 0.07
N PHE A 52 3.10 -2.13 -1.05
CA PHE A 52 3.09 -1.11 -2.09
C PHE A 52 1.89 -0.20 -1.93
N PHE A 53 2.12 1.11 -1.91
CA PHE A 53 1.10 2.15 -1.76
C PHE A 53 0.99 2.93 -3.07
N THR A 54 -0.19 2.91 -3.68
CA THR A 54 -0.49 3.61 -4.93
C THR A 54 -1.83 4.32 -4.84
N MET A 55 -2.03 5.33 -5.68
CA MET A 55 -3.34 5.96 -5.95
C MET A 55 -3.97 5.47 -7.25
N ASP A 56 -3.38 4.45 -7.88
CA ASP A 56 -3.94 3.81 -9.06
C ASP A 56 -4.95 2.72 -8.66
N TRP A 57 -6.20 2.93 -9.09
CA TRP A 57 -7.32 2.03 -8.79
C TRP A 57 -7.16 0.66 -9.47
N ASP A 58 -6.35 0.54 -10.52
CA ASP A 58 -6.13 -0.72 -11.23
C ASP A 58 -5.42 -1.78 -10.38
N TYR A 59 -4.80 -1.36 -9.26
CA TYR A 59 -4.21 -2.25 -8.27
C TYR A 59 -5.23 -2.78 -7.24
N TYR A 60 -6.45 -2.24 -7.17
CA TYR A 60 -7.51 -2.77 -6.32
C TYR A 60 -8.31 -3.88 -7.02
N ARG A 61 -7.65 -5.01 -7.26
CA ARG A 61 -8.26 -6.16 -7.95
C ARG A 61 -7.98 -7.46 -7.21
N GLN A 62 -9.02 -8.28 -7.00
CA GLN A 62 -8.90 -9.58 -6.33
C GLN A 62 -7.84 -10.49 -6.95
N LYS A 63 -7.72 -10.49 -8.29
CA LYS A 63 -6.71 -11.29 -9.02
C LYS A 63 -5.26 -10.94 -8.71
N LEU A 64 -5.00 -9.79 -8.09
CA LEU A 64 -3.64 -9.34 -7.72
C LEU A 64 -3.25 -9.73 -6.29
N VAL A 65 -4.12 -10.42 -5.55
CA VAL A 65 -3.80 -10.95 -4.23
C VAL A 65 -2.68 -11.98 -4.31
N HIS A 66 -1.63 -11.81 -3.51
CA HIS A 66 -0.48 -12.70 -3.49
C HIS A 66 0.16 -12.79 -2.10
N ALA A 67 0.70 -13.95 -1.74
CA ALA A 67 1.24 -14.19 -0.39
C ALA A 67 2.52 -13.39 -0.06
N GLU A 68 3.31 -13.03 -1.06
CA GLU A 68 4.63 -12.40 -0.88
C GLU A 68 4.61 -10.86 -0.82
N TYR A 69 3.47 -10.23 -1.09
CA TYR A 69 3.32 -8.78 -1.02
C TYR A 69 1.95 -8.35 -0.50
N CYS A 70 1.81 -7.05 -0.29
CA CYS A 70 0.54 -6.36 -0.05
C CYS A 70 0.43 -5.18 -1.01
N LEU A 71 -0.73 -5.01 -1.64
CA LEU A 71 -1.06 -3.83 -2.43
C LEU A 71 -2.03 -2.96 -1.64
N VAL A 72 -1.79 -1.66 -1.63
CA VAL A 72 -2.62 -0.67 -0.95
C VAL A 72 -3.00 0.42 -1.95
N PHE A 73 -4.26 0.45 -2.31
CA PHE A 73 -4.88 1.53 -3.07
C PHE A 73 -5.38 2.61 -2.10
N LEU A 74 -4.84 3.81 -2.23
CA LEU A 74 -5.18 4.99 -1.44
C LEU A 74 -6.32 5.76 -2.12
N ASP A 75 -7.56 5.42 -1.76
CA ASP A 75 -8.79 6.10 -2.18
C ASP A 75 -9.06 7.35 -1.32
N VAL A 76 -8.08 8.26 -1.33
CA VAL A 76 -8.05 9.52 -0.56
C VAL A 76 -7.40 10.62 -1.38
N SER A 77 -7.47 11.88 -0.90
CA SER A 77 -6.76 12.97 -1.56
C SER A 77 -5.24 12.72 -1.57
N ARG A 78 -4.57 13.14 -2.66
CA ARG A 78 -3.10 13.08 -2.77
C ARG A 78 -2.39 13.81 -1.63
N THR A 79 -3.03 14.80 -1.02
CA THR A 79 -2.48 15.59 0.09
C THR A 79 -2.68 14.93 1.47
N GLU A 80 -3.43 13.84 1.53
CA GLU A 80 -3.73 13.09 2.76
C GLU A 80 -3.06 11.71 2.80
N ALA A 81 -2.41 11.31 1.71
CA ALA A 81 -1.77 10.00 1.56
C ALA A 81 -0.89 9.63 2.77
N ALA A 82 -0.04 10.55 3.25
CA ALA A 82 0.82 10.28 4.40
C ALA A 82 0.03 9.92 5.66
N ALA A 83 -1.05 10.66 5.94
CA ALA A 83 -1.88 10.45 7.12
C ALA A 83 -2.55 9.07 7.09
N PHE A 84 -3.09 8.69 5.93
CA PHE A 84 -3.77 7.40 5.75
C PHE A 84 -2.81 6.21 5.68
N ILE A 85 -1.63 6.37 5.07
CA ILE A 85 -0.55 5.37 5.12
C ILE A 85 -0.17 5.11 6.57
N ARG A 86 0.09 6.18 7.34
CA ARG A 86 0.42 6.05 8.76
C ARG A 86 -0.71 5.38 9.53
N ARG A 87 -1.96 5.76 9.28
CA ARG A 87 -3.14 5.19 9.96
C ARG A 87 -3.27 3.69 9.70
N LEU A 88 -3.12 3.24 8.44
CA LEU A 88 -3.11 1.81 8.10
C LEU A 88 -2.00 1.07 8.85
N LEU A 89 -0.79 1.63 8.88
CA LEU A 89 0.36 1.02 9.54
C LEU A 89 0.24 0.95 11.07
N HIS A 90 -0.75 1.61 11.67
CA HIS A 90 -1.07 1.50 13.10
C HIS A 90 -2.38 0.74 13.35
N HIS A 91 -3.10 0.34 12.31
CA HIS A 91 -4.34 -0.43 12.46
C HIS A 91 -4.02 -1.83 12.96
N SER A 92 -4.68 -2.31 14.02
CA SER A 92 -4.40 -3.60 14.67
C SER A 92 -4.37 -4.79 13.70
N GLU A 93 -5.26 -4.80 12.71
CA GLU A 93 -5.32 -5.83 11.67
C GLU A 93 -4.16 -5.77 10.66
N PHE A 94 -3.39 -4.68 10.59
CA PHE A 94 -2.39 -4.42 9.54
C PHE A 94 -1.08 -3.78 10.02
N ASP A 95 -0.87 -3.68 11.33
CA ASP A 95 0.27 -3.00 11.96
C ASP A 95 1.64 -3.64 11.62
N THR A 96 1.67 -4.95 11.40
CA THR A 96 2.89 -5.69 11.03
C THR A 96 2.90 -6.06 9.54
N SER A 97 4.10 -6.19 8.97
CA SER A 97 4.24 -6.66 7.58
C SER A 97 3.60 -8.02 7.36
N LEU A 98 3.68 -8.92 8.36
CA LEU A 98 3.09 -10.25 8.29
C LEU A 98 1.56 -10.20 8.15
N LYS A 99 0.88 -9.38 8.94
CA LYS A 99 -0.57 -9.22 8.85
C LYS A 99 -1.02 -8.62 7.51
N ARG A 100 -0.18 -7.78 6.89
CA ARG A 100 -0.47 -7.18 5.58
C ARG A 100 -0.33 -8.15 4.40
N MET A 101 0.56 -9.13 4.47
CA MET A 101 0.81 -10.05 3.35
C MET A 101 -0.46 -10.78 2.91
N GLY A 102 -0.61 -11.04 1.61
CA GLY A 102 -1.80 -11.73 1.11
C GLY A 102 -3.05 -10.86 1.01
N HIS A 103 -2.89 -9.52 1.07
CA HIS A 103 -4.00 -8.57 0.98
C HIS A 103 -3.82 -7.56 -0.16
N VAL A 104 -4.96 -7.21 -0.76
CA VAL A 104 -5.12 -6.02 -1.59
C VAL A 104 -6.11 -5.12 -0.87
N ILE A 105 -5.65 -3.99 -0.35
CA ILE A 105 -6.37 -3.13 0.59
C ILE A 105 -6.73 -1.82 -0.12
N ARG A 106 -8.01 -1.45 -0.10
CA ARG A 106 -8.46 -0.09 -0.35
C ARG A 106 -8.53 0.66 0.98
N VAL A 107 -7.86 1.80 1.04
CA VAL A 107 -7.85 2.72 2.17
C VAL A 107 -8.67 3.95 1.80
N SER A 108 -9.71 4.28 2.55
CA SER A 108 -10.52 5.49 2.34
C SER A 108 -10.84 6.20 3.65
N ALA A 109 -11.45 7.39 3.57
CA ALA A 109 -11.91 8.11 4.76
C ALA A 109 -12.87 7.29 5.63
N MET A 110 -13.66 6.39 5.04
CA MET A 110 -14.65 5.57 5.74
C MET A 110 -14.05 4.36 6.48
N GLY A 111 -12.91 3.83 6.01
CA GLY A 111 -12.32 2.64 6.59
C GLY A 111 -11.41 1.92 5.60
N LEU A 112 -11.25 0.62 5.84
CA LEU A 112 -10.50 -0.30 5.01
C LEU A 112 -11.45 -1.31 4.38
N VAL A 113 -11.22 -1.62 3.11
CA VAL A 113 -11.84 -2.76 2.43
C VAL A 113 -10.74 -3.60 1.82
N THR A 114 -10.78 -4.92 2.00
CA THR A 114 -9.69 -5.79 1.53
C THR A 114 -10.20 -7.00 0.78
N TRP A 115 -9.48 -7.34 -0.28
CA TRP A 115 -9.41 -8.70 -0.80
C TRP A 115 -8.31 -9.47 -0.06
N GLN A 116 -8.55 -10.74 0.24
CA GLN A 116 -7.62 -11.59 0.97
C GLN A 116 -7.44 -12.93 0.26
N LEU A 117 -6.25 -13.52 0.40
CA LEU A 117 -5.90 -14.80 -0.18
C LEU A 117 -6.90 -15.89 0.27
N ARG A 118 -7.47 -16.61 -0.71
CA ARG A 118 -8.47 -17.69 -0.51
C ARG A 118 -9.79 -17.21 0.12
N VAL A 119 -10.09 -15.92 0.05
CA VAL A 119 -11.38 -15.36 0.45
C VAL A 119 -12.06 -14.77 -0.77
N GLU A 120 -13.30 -15.21 -1.04
CA GLU A 120 -14.06 -14.79 -2.22
C GLU A 120 -14.89 -13.50 -1.98
N ARG A 121 -14.85 -12.95 -0.77
CA ARG A 121 -15.60 -11.74 -0.37
C ARG A 121 -14.67 -10.70 0.23
N GLU A 122 -15.03 -9.43 0.05
CA GLU A 122 -14.33 -8.34 0.72
C GLU A 122 -14.59 -8.36 2.23
N ALA A 123 -13.53 -8.17 3.01
CA ALA A 123 -13.64 -7.83 4.43
C ALA A 123 -13.59 -6.31 4.61
N ARG A 124 -14.33 -5.80 5.59
CA ARG A 124 -14.39 -4.37 5.91
C ARG A 124 -13.91 -4.16 7.34
N PHE A 125 -13.13 -3.11 7.54
CA PHE A 125 -12.63 -2.70 8.84
C PHE A 125 -12.88 -1.21 9.00
N ASP A 126 -13.45 -0.83 10.13
CA ASP A 126 -13.56 0.58 10.50
C ASP A 126 -12.22 1.06 11.03
N TRP A 127 -12.04 2.37 11.06
CA TRP A 127 -10.81 2.94 11.61
C TRP A 127 -10.69 2.85 13.14
N VAL A 128 -11.72 2.33 13.81
CA VAL A 128 -11.74 2.19 15.27
C VAL A 128 -11.05 0.89 15.64
N GLY A 129 -9.85 1.03 16.19
CA GLY A 129 -9.01 -0.02 16.77
C GLY A 129 -8.06 0.61 17.78
#